data_AF-X1MC90-F1
#
_entry.id   AF-X1MC90-F1
#
_cell.length_a   1.000
_cell.length_b   1.000
_cell.length_c   1.000
_cell.angle_alpha   90.00
_cell.angle_beta   90.00
_cell.angle_gamma   90.00
#
_symmetry.space_group_name_H-M   'P 1'
#
loop_
_entity.id
_entity.type
_entity.pdbx_description
1 polymer ?
#
loop_
_entity_poly.entity_id
_entity_poly.type
_entity_poly.pdbx_seq_one_letter_code
_entity_poly.pdbx_strand_id
1 'polypeptide(L)' 'MGLAIVKYIIESHGGKIWAESEVGKGSTFSFTLPLEPSNSKPGRKRS' A
#
# COMPACT_ATOMS: atom_id res chain seq x y z
N MET A 1 -15.36 8.83 -2.42
CA MET A 1 -15.05 8.06 -3.65
C MET A 1 -13.57 8.04 -3.99
N GLY A 2 -12.84 9.17 -3.98
CA GLY A 2 -11.42 9.19 -4.38
C GLY A 2 -10.47 8.29 -3.56
N LEU A 3 -10.62 8.23 -2.24
CA LEU A 3 -9.70 7.48 -1.38
C LEU A 3 -9.75 5.95 -1.60
N ALA A 4 -10.90 5.42 -2.03
CA ALA A 4 -11.04 4.00 -2.36
C ALA A 4 -10.24 3.63 -3.62
N ILE A 5 -10.23 4.52 -4.62
CA ILE A 5 -9.43 4.35 -5.84
C ILE A 5 -7.94 4.42 -5.49
N VAL A 6 -7.55 5.41 -4.68
CA VAL A 6 -6.16 5.55 -4.22
C VAL A 6 -5.69 4.30 -3.46
N LYS A 7 -6.51 3.78 -2.54
CA LYS A 7 -6.23 2.54 -1.82
C LYS A 7 -6.02 1.36 -2.77
N TYR A 8 -6.93 1.18 -3.72
CA TYR A 8 -6.82 0.09 -4.71
C TYR A 8 -5.53 0.19 -5.53
N ILE A 9 -5.16 1.40 -5.99
CA ILE A 9 -3.92 1.61 -6.75
C ILE A 9 -2.71 1.24 -5.90
N ILE A 10 -2.62 1.72 -4.65
CA ILE A 10 -1.48 1.47 -3.77
C ILE A 10 -1.35 -0.02 -3.45
N GLU A 11 -2.44 -0.69 -3.09
CA GLU A 11 -2.46 -2.12 -2.78
C GLU A 11 -2.08 -2.98 -4.01
N SER A 12 -2.55 -2.61 -5.21
CA SER A 12 -2.21 -3.32 -6.45
C SER A 12 -0.72 -3.24 -6.79
N HIS A 13 -0.02 -2.21 -6.31
CA HIS A 13 1.44 -2.06 -6.46
C HIS A 13 2.22 -2.69 -5.29
N GLY A 14 1.56 -3.43 -4.40
CA GLY A 14 2.18 -4.04 -3.21
C GLY A 14 2.51 -3.02 -2.11
N GLY A 15 1.94 -1.83 -2.20
CA GLY A 15 2.08 -0.77 -1.22
C GLY A 15 1.15 -0.91 -0.02
N LYS A 16 1.29 0.03 0.92
CA LYS A 16 0.42 0.14 2.10
C LYS A 16 -0.07 1.57 2.24
N ILE A 17 -1.29 1.77 2.71
CA ILE A 17 -1.87 3.08 3.00
C ILE A 17 -2.51 3.07 4.40
N TRP A 18 -2.38 4.15 5.15
CA TRP A 18 -3.02 4.34 6.45
C TRP A 18 -3.35 5.82 6.68
N ALA A 19 -4.16 6.08 7.70
CA ALA A 19 -4.55 7.41 8.10
C ALA A 19 -4.36 7.58 9.60
N GLU A 20 -3.83 8.74 9.99
CA GLU A 20 -3.71 9.18 11.37
C GLU A 20 -4.60 10.40 11.53
N SER A 21 -5.50 10.38 12.50
CA SER A 21 -6.43 11.48 12.73
C SER A 21 -6.49 11.86 14.19
N GLU A 22 -6.48 13.16 14.46
CA GLU A 22 -6.68 13.71 15.79
C GLU A 22 -7.86 14.69 15.78
N VAL A 23 -8.76 14.53 16.76
CA VAL A 23 -9.97 15.35 16.90
C VAL A 23 -9.57 16.82 17.01
N GLY A 24 -10.13 17.65 16.13
CA GLY A 24 -9.82 19.08 16.08
C GLY A 24 -8.52 19.46 15.37
N LYS A 25 -7.67 18.51 14.95
CA LYS A 25 -6.45 18.77 14.16
C LYS A 25 -6.50 18.25 12.73
N GLY A 26 -7.47 17.39 12.42
CA GLY A 26 -7.68 16.86 11.07
C GLY A 26 -7.13 15.45 10.88
N SER A 27 -6.73 15.13 9.65
CA SER A 27 -6.27 13.79 9.28
C SER A 27 -5.09 13.85 8.31
N THR A 28 -4.10 13.00 8.55
CA THR A 28 -2.93 12.78 7.70
C THR A 28 -3.04 11.41 7.06
N PHE A 29 -2.96 11.35 5.74
CA PHE A 29 -2.97 10.10 4.98
C PHE A 29 -1.57 9.82 4.46
N SER A 30 -1.04 8.64 4.80
CA SER A 30 0.33 8.23 4.49
C SER A 30 0.31 6.91 3.73
N PHE A 31 1.26 6.72 2.82
CA PHE A 31 1.40 5.49 2.06
C PHE A 31 2.86 5.15 1.75
N THR A 32 3.12 3.88 1.45
CA THR A 32 4.41 3.38 0.97
C THR A 32 4.21 2.57 -0.30
N LEU A 33 5.20 2.63 -1.18
CA LEU A 33 5.29 1.78 -2.36
C LEU A 33 6.66 1.08 -2.35
N PRO A 34 6.73 -0.22 -2.66
CA PRO A 34 8.01 -0.89 -2.83
C PRO A 34 8.73 -0.36 -4.08
N LEU A 35 10.04 -0.11 -3.99
CA LEU A 35 10.84 0.39 -5.12
C LEU A 35 11.01 -0.64 -6.23
N GLU A 36 10.94 -1.92 -5.87
CA GLU A 36 10.82 -3.02 -6.83
C GLU A 36 9.50 -3.76 -6.57
N PRO A 37 8.64 -3.94 -7.58
CA PRO A 37 7.49 -4.82 -7.43
C PRO A 37 8.03 -6.21 -7.10
N SER A 38 7.59 -6.79 -5.97
CA SER A 38 8.05 -8.08 -5.46
C SER A 38 7.87 -9.19 -6.50
N ASN A 39 8.84 -9.36 -7.39
CA ASN A 39 8.92 -10.46 -8.36
C ASN A 39 9.60 -11.69 -7.75
N SER A 40 9.63 -11.79 -6.43
CA SER A 40 10.05 -12.97 -5.70
C SER A 40 9.00 -14.07 -5.86
N LYS A 41 8.92 -14.67 -7.06
CA LYS A 41 8.33 -16.01 -7.22
C LYS A 41 9.11 -16.91 -6.26
N PRO A 42 8.45 -17.62 -5.32
CA PRO A 42 9.15 -18.65 -4.57
C PRO A 42 9.69 -19.65 -5.59
N GLY A 43 11.02 -19.73 -5.69
CA GLY A 43 11.70 -20.68 -6.55
C GLY A 43 11.10 -22.04 -6.31
N ARG A 44 10.48 -22.60 -7.36
CA ARG A 44 9.92 -23.96 -7.35
C ARG A 44 11.08 -24.91 -7.05
N LYS A 45 11.25 -25.27 -5.78
CA LYS A 45 12.22 -26.27 -5.33
C LYS A 45 11.74 -27.61 -5.90
N ARG A 46 12.21 -27.95 -7.10
CA ARG A 46 12.10 -29.31 -7.64
C ARG A 46 13.04 -30.16 -6.80
N SER A 47 12.48 -31.07 -6.02
CA SER A 47 13.14 -32.26 -5.49
C SER A 47 12.29 -33.47 -5.83
#